data_AF-A0A5E7KIE8-F1
#
_entry.id   AF-A0A5E7KIE8-F1
#
_cell.length_a   1.000
_cell.length_b   1.000
_cell.length_c   1.000
_cell.angle_alpha   90.00
_cell.angle_beta   90.00
_cell.angle_gamma   90.00
#
_symmetry.space_group_name_H-M   'P 1'
#
loop_
_entity.id
_entity.type
_entity.pdbx_description
1 polymer ?
#
loop_
_entity_poly.entity_id
_entity_poly.type
_entity_poly.pdbx_seq_one_letter_code
_entity_poly.pdbx_strand_id
1 'polypeptide(L)' 'MDTQFHQLHHEGLLILTNVADATGARIVEQLGCKAVATSSAAVAWAHGYADGNALPSNVWYQPSNPSPA' A
#
# COMPACT_ATOMS: atom_id res chain seq x y z
N MET A 1 -6.77 -14.06 -10.57
CA MET A 1 -6.37 -14.00 -9.14
C MET A 1 -4.87 -14.14 -9.09
N ASP A 2 -4.18 -13.21 -8.44
CA ASP A 2 -2.72 -13.18 -8.39
C ASP A 2 -2.15 -14.35 -7.59
N THR A 3 -1.72 -15.38 -8.30
CA THR A 3 -1.20 -16.64 -7.74
C THR A 3 0.01 -16.40 -6.84
N GLN A 4 0.81 -15.37 -7.15
CA GLN A 4 2.03 -15.05 -6.40
C GLN A 4 1.74 -14.60 -4.96
N PHE A 5 0.79 -13.69 -4.74
CA PHE A 5 0.47 -13.22 -3.39
C PHE A 5 -0.15 -14.33 -2.53
N HIS A 6 -0.97 -15.20 -3.13
CA HIS A 6 -1.52 -16.37 -2.43
C HIS A 6 -0.42 -17.34 -2.02
N GLN A 7 0.56 -17.61 -2.88
CA GLN A 7 1.70 -18.46 -2.54
C GLN A 7 2.47 -17.94 -1.32
N LEU A 8 2.62 -16.63 -1.17
CA LEU A 8 3.27 -16.04 0.01
C LEU A 8 2.59 -16.40 1.34
N HIS A 9 1.27 -16.66 1.34
CA HIS A 9 0.54 -17.10 2.55
C HIS A 9 0.78 -18.58 2.90
N HIS A 10 1.29 -19.37 1.95
CA HIS A 10 1.59 -20.78 2.13
C HIS A 10 3.07 -21.05 2.45
N GLU A 11 3.97 -20.08 2.20
CA GLU A 11 5.40 -20.18 2.49
C GLU A 11 5.76 -19.98 3.97
N GLY A 12 4.79 -19.58 4.81
CA GLY A 12 4.97 -19.33 6.24
C GLY A 12 4.23 -18.09 6.70
N LEU A 13 4.66 -17.49 7.82
CA LEU A 13 4.10 -16.23 8.28
C LEU A 13 4.51 -15.10 7.34
N LEU A 14 3.55 -14.57 6.58
CA LEU A 14 3.75 -13.41 5.74
C LEU A 14 3.68 -12.12 6.57
N ILE A 15 4.79 -11.40 6.66
CA ILE A 15 4.83 -10.05 7.23
C ILE A 15 4.52 -9.04 6.14
N LEU A 16 3.45 -8.27 6.34
CA LEU A 16 2.92 -7.33 5.36
C LEU A 16 2.90 -5.92 5.93
N THR A 17 3.87 -5.10 5.55
CA THR A 17 3.98 -3.73 6.03
C THR A 17 2.89 -2.86 5.40
N ASN A 18 2.14 -2.17 6.25
CA ASN A 18 1.18 -1.15 5.80
C ASN A 18 1.93 0.12 5.37
N VAL A 19 1.67 0.59 4.16
CA VAL A 19 2.22 1.85 3.62
C VAL A 19 1.09 2.81 3.26
N ALA A 20 1.36 4.11 3.33
CA ALA A 20 0.38 5.17 3.04
C ALA A 20 0.57 5.80 1.66
N ASP A 21 1.74 5.64 1.04
CA ASP A 21 2.12 6.25 -0.23
C ASP A 21 3.14 5.41 -1.02
N ALA A 22 3.48 5.86 -2.23
CA ALA A 22 4.44 5.19 -3.10
C ALA A 22 5.87 5.21 -2.55
N THR A 23 6.24 6.24 -1.78
CA THR A 23 7.57 6.36 -1.16
C THR A 23 7.78 5.25 -0.14
N GLY A 24 6.82 5.04 0.76
CA GLY A 24 6.83 3.94 1.72
C GLY A 24 6.87 2.57 1.03
N ALA A 25 6.08 2.38 -0.03
CA ALA A 25 6.11 1.15 -0.81
C ALA A 25 7.50 0.86 -1.38
N ARG A 26 8.16 1.87 -1.95
CA ARG A 26 9.50 1.75 -2.53
C ARG A 26 10.56 1.42 -1.47
N ILE A 27 10.48 2.00 -0.28
CA ILE A 27 11.40 1.68 0.81
C ILE A 27 11.22 0.23 1.25
N VAL A 28 9.98 -0.22 1.43
CA VAL A 28 9.69 -1.61 1.85
C VAL A 28 10.17 -2.62 0.79
N GLU A 29 10.00 -2.31 -0.49
CA GLU A 29 10.55 -3.09 -1.59
C GLU A 29 12.09 -3.14 -1.55
N GLN A 30 12.77 -2.01 -1.34
CA GLN A 30 14.24 -1.94 -1.23
C GLN A 30 14.78 -2.74 -0.04
N LEU A 31 14.00 -2.91 1.01
CA LEU A 31 14.32 -3.77 2.16
C LEU A 31 14.09 -5.27 1.88
N GLY A 32 13.64 -5.64 0.68
CA GLY A 32 13.48 -7.03 0.23
C GLY A 32 12.12 -7.66 0.53
N CYS A 33 11.12 -6.87 0.95
CA CYS A 33 9.77 -7.39 1.15
C CYS A 33 9.12 -7.75 -0.19
N LYS A 34 8.48 -8.92 -0.25
CA LYS A 34 7.84 -9.44 -1.48
C LYS A 34 6.44 -8.85 -1.74
N ALA A 35 5.84 -8.19 -0.75
CA ALA A 35 4.52 -7.58 -0.84
C ALA A 35 4.37 -6.45 0.20
N VAL A 36 3.40 -5.56 -0.02
CA VAL A 36 2.97 -4.51 0.90
C VAL A 36 1.45 -4.51 1.02
N ALA A 37 0.94 -3.93 2.10
CA ALA A 37 -0.49 -3.62 2.25
C ALA A 37 -0.69 -2.11 2.36
N THR A 38 -1.92 -1.68 2.17
CA THR A 38 -2.36 -0.32 2.50
C THR A 38 -3.22 -0.35 3.76
N SER A 39 -3.10 0.68 4.59
CA SER A 39 -3.97 0.89 5.74
C SER A 39 -4.83 2.12 5.50
N SER A 40 -6.15 1.98 5.62
CA SER A 40 -7.07 3.11 5.43
C SER A 40 -6.80 4.25 6.40
N ALA A 41 -6.51 3.91 7.67
CA ALA A 41 -6.14 4.87 8.69
C ALA A 41 -4.85 5.62 8.34
N ALA A 42 -3.81 4.89 7.91
CA ALA A 42 -2.54 5.50 7.54
C ALA A 42 -2.69 6.46 6.35
N VAL A 43 -3.44 6.06 5.32
CA VAL A 43 -3.73 6.90 4.16
C VAL A 43 -4.57 8.12 4.57
N ALA A 44 -5.66 7.93 5.33
CA ALA A 44 -6.54 9.01 5.75
C ALA A 44 -5.79 10.08 6.57
N TRP A 45 -5.02 9.65 7.57
CA TRP A 45 -4.24 10.57 8.41
C TRP A 45 -3.16 11.31 7.63
N ALA A 46 -2.49 10.66 6.67
CA ALA A 46 -1.52 11.32 5.79
C ALA A 46 -2.15 12.45 4.95
N HIS A 47 -3.45 12.35 4.68
CA HIS A 47 -4.23 13.37 3.96
C HIS A 47 -5.02 14.33 4.88
N GLY A 48 -4.86 14.24 6.21
CA GLY A 48 -5.54 15.12 7.16
C GLY A 48 -6.99 14.75 7.47
N TYR A 49 -7.42 13.54 7.16
CA TYR A 49 -8.75 13.02 7.46
C TYR A 49 -8.68 12.00 8.59
N ALA A 50 -9.70 11.94 9.43
CA ALA A 50 -9.86 10.83 10.37
C ALA A 50 -10.11 9.52 9.60
N ASP A 51 -9.74 8.39 10.20
CA ASP A 51 -10.14 7.08 9.69
C ASP A 51 -11.68 6.90 9.81
N GLY A 52 -12.22 5.87 9.15
CA GLY A 52 -13.65 5.59 9.16
C GLY A 52 -14.38 6.12 7.93
N ASN A 53 -13.76 5.98 6.76
CA ASN A 53 -14.36 6.30 5.46
C ASN A 53 -14.68 7.80 5.27
N ALA A 54 -13.99 8.68 6.02
CA ALA A 54 -14.10 10.13 5.86
C ALA A 54 -13.23 10.67 4.70
N LEU A 55 -12.26 9.89 4.23
CA LEU A 55 -11.40 10.27 3.10
C LEU A 55 -12.21 10.26 1.79
N PRO A 56 -12.24 11.37 1.03
CA PRO A 56 -12.97 11.46 -0.23
C PRO A 56 -12.50 10.44 -1.28
N SER A 57 -13.42 9.90 -2.08
CA SER A 57 -13.16 8.86 -3.10
C SER A 57 -12.07 9.24 -4.11
N ASN A 58 -11.99 10.51 -4.48
CA ASN A 58 -10.99 11.03 -5.42
C ASN A 58 -9.56 11.07 -4.86
N VAL A 59 -9.39 10.99 -3.53
CA VAL A 59 -8.06 10.93 -2.91
C VAL A 59 -7.51 9.50 -2.93
N TRP A 60 -8.39 8.48 -2.84
CA TRP A 60 -8.00 7.07 -2.96
C TRP A 60 -7.47 6.72 -4.36
N TYR A 61 -8.01 7.37 -5.39
CA TYR A 61 -7.62 7.13 -6.77
C TYR A 61 -6.82 8.32 -7.31
N GLN A 62 -5.50 8.18 -7.30
CA GLN A 62 -4.63 9.09 -8.03
C GLN A 62 -4.29 8.44 -9.38
N PRO A 63 -4.68 9.05 -10.53
CA PRO A 63 -4.27 8.52 -11.82
C PRO A 63 -2.75 8.49 -11.90
N SER A 64 -2.19 7.40 -12.41
CA SER A 64 -0.74 7.23 -12.49
C SER A 64 -0.10 8.40 -13.25
N ASN A 65 0.73 9.17 -12.57
CA ASN A 65 1.68 10.05 -13.23
C ASN A 65 2.68 9.14 -13.97
N PRO A 66 2.84 9.22 -15.30
CA PRO A 66 3.81 8.37 -15.99
C PRO A 66 5.19 8.63 -15.39
N SER A 67 5.89 7.55 -15.03
CA SER A 67 7.30 7.64 -14.62
C SER A 67 8.07 8.43 -15.69
N PRO A 68 8.90 9.42 -15.33
CA PRO A 68 9.80 10.01 -16.31
C PRO A 68 10.70 8.89 -16.87
N ALA A 69 10.79 8.86 -18.20
CA ALA A 69 11.63 7.93 -18.96
C ALA A 69 13.12 8.15 -18.68
#